data_AF-A0A7S0KI55-F1
#
_entry.id   AF-A0A7S0KI55-F1
#
_cell.length_a   1.000
_cell.length_b   1.000
_cell.length_c   1.000
_cell.angle_alpha   90.00
_cell.angle_beta   90.00
_cell.angle_gamma   90.00
#
_symmetry.space_group_name_H-M   'P 1'
#
loop_
_entity.id
_entity.type
_entity.pdbx_description
1 polymer ?
#
loop_
_entity_poly.entity_id
_entity_poly.type
_entity_poly.pdbx_seq_one_letter_code
_entity_poly.pdbx_strand_id
1 'polypeptide(L)'
;MSASIVSRPCLAAAAASRARLVSRAARASTASSSSNDKLHAVGARALPIQVRGLAQIARAKKGGFLAEMEEAKAEESGAKVEFTLPLSIQKYPHVSLRNDNKIIGVFDAELEKLAQAMFKIMYETEGVGLAAPQVGVNYRMMVYNEAGEPGRGKEVVLVNPKIVKFSKTKDLFEEGCLSFPKIYADVERPTSVQVEAQNLRGKKFKMTLDGFEARVFQHEYDHLDGVLFHDRMTDEVLGSVRGELDALIDAHPAGEPKGV
;
A
#
# COMPACT_ATOMS: atom_id res chain seq x y z
N MET A 1 48.87 17.32 7.09
CA MET A 1 47.85 17.03 8.12
C MET A 1 46.58 16.65 7.39
N SER A 2 46.00 15.49 7.66
CA SER A 2 44.85 14.97 6.89
C SER A 2 43.62 14.89 7.79
N ALA A 3 42.53 15.53 7.38
CA ALA A 3 41.24 15.43 8.03
C ALA A 3 40.35 14.46 7.22
N SER A 4 40.12 13.26 7.75
CA SER A 4 39.26 12.27 7.10
C SER A 4 37.80 12.65 7.29
N ILE A 5 37.12 12.99 6.20
CA ILE A 5 35.66 13.15 6.19
C ILE A 5 35.03 11.75 6.27
N VAL A 6 34.48 11.41 7.44
CA VAL A 6 33.73 10.16 7.63
C VAL A 6 32.33 10.33 7.05
N SER A 7 32.14 9.85 5.81
CA SER A 7 30.80 9.73 5.22
C SER A 7 29.95 8.76 6.06
N ARG A 8 28.74 9.17 6.44
CA ARG A 8 27.77 8.29 7.10
C ARG A 8 27.09 7.44 6.00
N PRO A 9 27.08 6.10 6.09
CA PRO A 9 26.41 5.27 5.08
C PRO A 9 24.92 5.58 4.99
N CYS A 10 24.34 5.51 3.78
CA CYS A 10 22.89 5.55 3.63
C CYS A 10 22.26 4.31 4.30
N LEU A 11 21.13 4.49 4.98
CA LEU A 11 20.65 3.52 5.96
C LEU A 11 19.64 2.48 5.44
N ALA A 12 19.41 2.43 4.12
CA ALA A 12 18.54 1.43 3.48
C ALA A 12 18.88 -0.02 3.92
N ALA A 13 20.16 -0.33 4.12
CA ALA A 13 20.64 -1.64 4.55
C ALA A 13 20.33 -2.00 6.03
N ALA A 14 19.86 -1.07 6.88
CA ALA A 14 19.67 -1.34 8.30
C ALA A 14 18.33 -2.02 8.64
N ALA A 15 17.27 -1.81 7.84
CA ALA A 15 15.95 -2.40 8.06
C ALA A 15 16.02 -3.94 8.14
N ALA A 16 16.78 -4.57 7.24
CA ALA A 16 16.99 -6.01 7.18
C ALA A 16 17.72 -6.60 8.42
N SER A 17 18.46 -5.79 9.19
CA SER A 17 19.33 -6.28 10.27
C SER A 17 18.63 -6.38 11.63
N ARG A 18 17.49 -5.69 11.84
CA ARG A 18 16.73 -5.73 13.11
C ARG A 18 15.73 -6.89 13.22
N ALA A 19 15.40 -7.58 12.13
CA ALA A 19 14.38 -8.63 12.07
C ALA A 19 14.73 -9.97 12.77
N ARG A 20 15.70 -10.00 13.71
CA ARG A 20 16.25 -11.25 14.29
C ARG A 20 16.10 -11.43 15.80
N LEU A 21 15.31 -10.61 16.50
CA LEU A 21 15.29 -10.62 17.98
C LEU A 21 13.91 -10.71 18.67
N VAL A 22 12.89 -11.30 18.03
CA VAL A 22 11.60 -11.64 18.69
C VAL A 22 11.21 -13.10 18.42
N SER A 23 11.96 -14.06 18.95
CA SER A 23 11.70 -15.49 18.72
C SER A 23 12.10 -16.43 19.88
N ARG A 24 11.97 -16.01 21.14
CA ARG A 24 12.42 -16.85 22.28
C ARG A 24 11.71 -16.67 23.63
N ALA A 25 10.39 -16.95 23.71
CA ALA A 25 9.67 -17.04 24.99
C ALA A 25 8.40 -17.94 24.95
N ALA A 26 8.52 -19.24 24.66
CA ALA A 26 7.35 -20.15 24.59
C ALA A 26 7.63 -21.64 24.90
N ARG A 27 8.44 -21.96 25.92
CA ARG A 27 8.55 -23.34 26.46
C ARG A 27 8.85 -23.35 27.97
N ALA A 28 7.81 -23.45 28.79
CA ALA A 28 7.86 -23.93 30.16
C ALA A 28 6.48 -24.46 30.56
N SER A 29 6.33 -25.77 30.67
CA SER A 29 5.04 -26.44 30.95
C SER A 29 5.20 -27.49 32.04
N THR A 30 4.51 -27.32 33.18
CA THR A 30 4.20 -28.41 34.15
C THR A 30 3.10 -27.95 35.12
N ALA A 31 2.12 -28.83 35.38
CA ALA A 31 1.38 -29.11 36.64
C ALA A 31 1.05 -27.99 37.67
N SER A 32 -0.02 -28.03 38.50
CA SER A 32 -1.31 -28.77 38.58
C SER A 32 -2.06 -28.26 39.86
N SER A 33 -3.18 -28.76 40.41
CA SER A 33 -4.17 -29.81 40.09
C SER A 33 -5.48 -29.53 40.87
N SER A 34 -6.62 -30.07 40.40
CA SER A 34 -7.89 -30.17 41.17
C SER A 34 -8.62 -28.82 41.44
N SER A 35 -9.92 -28.74 41.75
CA SER A 35 -11.01 -29.73 41.90
C SER A 35 -12.39 -29.04 41.82
N ASN A 36 -13.44 -29.80 41.48
CA ASN A 36 -14.88 -29.54 41.79
C ASN A 36 -15.57 -28.28 41.19
N ASP A 37 -16.91 -28.20 41.13
CA ASP A 37 -17.97 -29.20 40.85
C ASP A 37 -19.28 -28.43 40.55
N LYS A 38 -20.25 -29.04 39.84
CA LYS A 38 -21.67 -28.65 39.65
C LYS A 38 -22.02 -27.16 39.40
N LEU A 39 -22.62 -26.89 38.23
CA LEU A 39 -23.62 -25.82 38.07
C LEU A 39 -24.90 -26.34 37.39
N HIS A 40 -26.01 -25.66 37.64
CA HIS A 40 -27.37 -26.18 37.42
C HIS A 40 -27.91 -26.02 36.00
N ALA A 41 -28.80 -26.95 35.60
CA ALA A 41 -29.59 -26.85 34.38
C ALA A 41 -30.91 -26.09 34.60
N VAL A 42 -31.04 -24.92 33.97
CA VAL A 42 -32.29 -24.16 33.73
C VAL A 42 -32.10 -23.42 32.40
N GLY A 43 -33.06 -23.30 31.48
CA GLY A 43 -34.39 -23.88 31.39
C GLY A 43 -35.14 -23.19 30.24
N ALA A 44 -35.46 -23.93 29.17
CA ALA A 44 -35.89 -23.32 27.91
C ALA A 44 -37.33 -22.74 27.99
N ARG A 45 -37.51 -21.51 27.46
CA ARG A 45 -38.82 -20.94 27.11
C ARG A 45 -38.74 -20.15 25.81
N ALA A 46 -39.45 -20.63 24.80
CA ALA A 46 -39.81 -19.88 23.61
C ALA A 46 -41.34 -19.83 23.54
N LEU A 47 -41.92 -18.65 23.27
CA LEU A 47 -43.33 -18.44 22.90
C LEU A 47 -43.44 -17.18 22.00
N PRO A 48 -44.50 -17.05 21.17
CA PRO A 48 -44.26 -16.67 19.77
C PRO A 48 -45.30 -15.70 19.15
N ILE A 49 -45.23 -15.56 17.82
CA ILE A 49 -46.29 -15.08 16.89
C ILE A 49 -46.68 -13.60 17.00
N GLN A 50 -46.46 -12.87 15.90
CA GLN A 50 -47.55 -12.18 15.21
C GLN A 50 -47.26 -12.15 13.70
N VAL A 51 -48.10 -12.81 12.90
CA VAL A 51 -48.03 -12.76 11.43
C VAL A 51 -49.12 -11.84 10.91
N ARG A 52 -48.76 -10.88 10.06
CA ARG A 52 -49.66 -10.18 9.12
C ARG A 52 -48.92 -9.96 7.82
N GLY A 53 -49.43 -10.53 6.73
CA GLY A 53 -48.96 -10.29 5.37
C GLY A 53 -50.00 -9.52 4.56
N LEU A 54 -49.52 -8.65 3.67
CA LEU A 54 -50.17 -8.05 2.49
C LEU A 54 -49.02 -7.28 1.79
N ALA A 55 -48.31 -7.87 0.82
CA ALA A 55 -48.69 -8.09 -0.58
C ALA A 55 -48.39 -6.87 -1.47
N GLN A 56 -47.60 -7.11 -2.53
CA GLN A 56 -47.17 -6.15 -3.57
C GLN A 56 -46.18 -5.07 -3.07
N ILE A 57 -45.31 -4.47 -3.89
CA ILE A 57 -45.18 -4.52 -5.37
C ILE A 57 -43.76 -4.99 -5.75
N ALA A 58 -43.67 -6.05 -6.57
CA ALA A 58 -42.40 -6.47 -7.18
C ALA A 58 -42.05 -5.59 -8.41
N ARG A 59 -41.51 -4.38 -8.17
CA ARG A 59 -41.08 -3.48 -9.26
C ARG A 59 -39.66 -3.81 -9.69
N ALA A 60 -39.50 -4.79 -10.57
CA ALA A 60 -38.21 -5.17 -11.14
C ALA A 60 -37.53 -3.98 -11.85
N LYS A 61 -36.42 -3.47 -11.30
CA LYS A 61 -35.54 -2.47 -11.96
C LYS A 61 -34.80 -3.12 -13.14
N LYS A 62 -35.51 -3.42 -14.23
CA LYS A 62 -34.92 -4.07 -15.42
C LYS A 62 -33.86 -3.21 -16.13
N GLY A 63 -33.81 -1.91 -15.83
CA GLY A 63 -32.74 -0.98 -16.26
C GLY A 63 -31.69 -0.65 -15.19
N GLY A 64 -31.78 -1.19 -13.97
CA GLY A 64 -30.74 -1.02 -12.95
C GLY A 64 -29.57 -1.95 -13.22
N PHE A 65 -29.84 -3.25 -13.17
CA PHE A 65 -28.84 -4.32 -13.37
C PHE A 65 -28.10 -4.24 -14.71
N LEU A 66 -28.73 -3.70 -15.76
CA LEU A 66 -28.06 -3.47 -17.05
C LEU A 66 -27.12 -2.26 -17.03
N ALA A 67 -27.50 -1.15 -16.37
CA ALA A 67 -26.62 0.00 -16.20
C ALA A 67 -25.45 -0.33 -15.26
N GLU A 68 -25.71 -1.01 -14.13
CA GLU A 68 -24.68 -1.52 -13.21
C GLU A 68 -23.71 -2.47 -13.93
N MET A 69 -24.18 -3.26 -14.92
CA MET A 69 -23.34 -4.11 -15.76
C MET A 69 -22.65 -3.38 -16.93
N GLU A 70 -23.13 -2.21 -17.36
CA GLU A 70 -22.44 -1.37 -18.36
C GLU A 70 -21.37 -0.51 -17.70
N GLU A 71 -21.63 0.08 -16.53
CA GLU A 71 -20.64 0.80 -15.72
C GLU A 71 -19.51 -0.15 -15.29
N ALA A 72 -19.84 -1.34 -14.76
CA ALA A 72 -18.84 -2.35 -14.43
C ALA A 72 -18.06 -2.90 -15.64
N LYS A 73 -18.57 -2.74 -16.87
CA LYS A 73 -17.83 -3.06 -18.11
C LYS A 73 -16.97 -1.89 -18.58
N ALA A 74 -17.44 -0.65 -18.43
CA ALA A 74 -16.68 0.55 -18.74
C ALA A 74 -15.45 0.68 -17.81
N GLU A 75 -15.59 0.33 -16.54
CA GLU A 75 -14.44 0.19 -15.62
C GLU A 75 -13.49 -0.95 -16.02
N GLU A 76 -13.98 -2.04 -16.64
CA GLU A 76 -13.12 -3.15 -17.07
C GLU A 76 -12.40 -2.86 -18.41
N SER A 77 -12.86 -1.87 -19.21
CA SER A 77 -12.11 -1.29 -20.33
C SER A 77 -11.07 -0.25 -19.88
N GLY A 78 -10.11 -0.68 -19.07
CA GLY A 78 -9.01 0.16 -18.60
C GLY A 78 -8.15 0.77 -19.72
N ALA A 79 -7.47 1.86 -19.42
CA ALA A 79 -6.69 2.63 -20.39
C ALA A 79 -5.37 1.94 -20.81
N LYS A 80 -4.79 2.42 -21.92
CA LYS A 80 -3.37 2.19 -22.25
C LYS A 80 -2.50 3.14 -21.42
N VAL A 81 -1.32 2.69 -21.00
CA VAL A 81 -0.33 3.54 -20.33
C VAL A 81 0.32 4.51 -21.31
N GLU A 82 0.52 5.74 -20.85
CA GLU A 82 1.19 6.81 -21.58
C GLU A 82 2.23 7.45 -20.65
N PHE A 83 3.48 7.54 -21.10
CA PHE A 83 4.62 8.06 -20.34
C PHE A 83 5.75 8.47 -21.29
N THR A 84 6.69 9.28 -20.79
CA THR A 84 7.88 9.72 -21.52
C THR A 84 9.14 9.29 -20.77
N LEU A 85 10.24 9.05 -21.48
CA LEU A 85 11.54 8.72 -20.88
C LEU A 85 12.54 9.89 -21.08
N PRO A 86 13.46 10.13 -20.13
CA PRO A 86 13.64 9.41 -18.86
C PRO A 86 12.53 9.73 -17.84
N LEU A 87 12.24 8.77 -16.95
CA LEU A 87 11.41 9.03 -15.77
C LEU A 87 12.17 9.93 -14.78
N SER A 88 11.44 10.60 -13.90
CA SER A 88 12.00 11.38 -12.78
C SER A 88 11.11 11.26 -11.55
N ILE A 89 11.69 11.19 -10.36
CA ILE A 89 10.93 11.13 -9.09
C ILE A 89 10.29 12.50 -8.83
N GLN A 90 8.96 12.51 -8.80
CA GLN A 90 8.13 13.64 -8.42
C GLN A 90 8.16 13.80 -6.91
N LYS A 91 8.44 15.01 -6.45
CA LYS A 91 8.53 15.35 -5.02
C LYS A 91 7.23 15.98 -4.55
N TYR A 92 6.89 15.80 -3.29
CA TYR A 92 5.82 16.55 -2.65
C TYR A 92 6.08 18.06 -2.78
N PRO A 93 5.07 18.91 -3.09
CA PRO A 93 3.64 18.62 -3.31
C PRO A 93 3.23 18.57 -4.81
N HIS A 94 3.97 17.89 -5.69
CA HIS A 94 3.58 17.77 -7.11
C HIS A 94 2.23 17.03 -7.29
N VAL A 95 1.29 17.58 -8.09
CA VAL A 95 -0.08 17.02 -8.25
C VAL A 95 -0.17 15.54 -8.59
N SER A 96 0.79 14.95 -9.30
CA SER A 96 0.73 13.52 -9.63
C SER A 96 0.63 12.63 -8.39
N LEU A 97 1.09 13.10 -7.23
CA LEU A 97 1.03 12.39 -5.95
C LEU A 97 -0.38 12.39 -5.32
N ARG A 98 -1.29 13.26 -5.78
CA ARG A 98 -2.69 13.39 -5.31
C ARG A 98 -3.74 13.07 -6.39
N ASN A 99 -3.38 13.14 -7.67
CA ASN A 99 -4.30 12.90 -8.80
C ASN A 99 -4.87 11.47 -8.84
N ASP A 100 -6.10 11.34 -9.35
CA ASP A 100 -6.75 10.05 -9.62
C ASP A 100 -5.93 9.17 -10.57
N ASN A 101 -5.78 7.89 -10.19
CA ASN A 101 -4.95 6.93 -10.92
C ASN A 101 -5.79 5.97 -11.76
N LYS A 102 -5.57 6.00 -13.07
CA LYS A 102 -6.35 5.24 -14.06
C LYS A 102 -6.11 3.73 -13.95
N ILE A 103 -7.18 2.94 -14.11
CA ILE A 103 -7.10 1.48 -14.30
C ILE A 103 -6.43 1.20 -15.66
N ILE A 104 -5.49 0.26 -15.70
CA ILE A 104 -4.80 -0.19 -16.91
C ILE A 104 -5.57 -1.36 -17.53
N GLY A 105 -5.92 -1.26 -18.81
CA GLY A 105 -6.59 -2.34 -19.56
C GLY A 105 -5.80 -2.88 -20.75
N VAL A 106 -4.81 -2.11 -21.25
CA VAL A 106 -3.92 -2.58 -22.33
C VAL A 106 -2.61 -3.08 -21.73
N PHE A 107 -2.35 -4.38 -21.94
CA PHE A 107 -1.18 -5.10 -21.45
C PHE A 107 -0.24 -5.38 -22.63
N ASP A 108 0.58 -4.38 -22.99
CA ASP A 108 1.49 -4.42 -24.13
C ASP A 108 2.95 -4.09 -23.75
N ALA A 109 3.83 -4.02 -24.76
CA ALA A 109 5.26 -3.78 -24.55
C ALA A 109 5.59 -2.41 -23.93
N GLU A 110 4.71 -1.41 -24.03
CA GLU A 110 4.91 -0.12 -23.35
C GLU A 110 4.66 -0.25 -21.83
N LEU A 111 3.75 -1.14 -21.41
CA LEU A 111 3.57 -1.49 -20.00
C LEU A 111 4.78 -2.24 -19.41
N GLU A 112 5.36 -3.18 -20.15
CA GLU A 112 6.59 -3.89 -19.73
C GLU A 112 7.79 -2.93 -19.65
N LYS A 113 7.91 -1.99 -20.60
CA LYS A 113 8.92 -0.92 -20.65
C LYS A 113 8.77 0.10 -19.53
N LEU A 114 7.54 0.45 -19.13
CA LEU A 114 7.26 1.27 -17.95
C LEU A 114 7.77 0.57 -16.68
N ALA A 115 7.50 -0.72 -16.51
CA ALA A 115 7.98 -1.49 -15.36
C ALA A 115 9.51 -1.51 -15.27
N GLN A 116 10.19 -1.74 -16.39
CA GLN A 116 11.66 -1.72 -16.46
C GLN A 116 12.24 -0.35 -16.11
N ALA A 117 11.62 0.73 -16.61
CA ALA A 117 12.04 2.09 -16.29
C ALA A 117 11.78 2.46 -14.82
N MET A 118 10.66 1.99 -14.25
CA MET A 118 10.32 2.16 -12.83
C MET A 118 11.31 1.42 -11.92
N PHE A 119 11.62 0.15 -12.19
CA PHE A 119 12.67 -0.57 -11.45
C PHE A 119 14.02 0.14 -11.55
N LYS A 120 14.41 0.58 -12.75
CA LYS A 120 15.67 1.31 -12.96
C LYS A 120 15.77 2.53 -12.03
N ILE A 121 14.78 3.43 -12.04
CA ILE A 121 14.85 4.64 -11.21
C ILE A 121 14.68 4.35 -9.70
N MET A 122 13.92 3.32 -9.33
CA MET A 122 13.83 2.82 -7.95
C MET A 122 15.23 2.43 -7.43
N TYR A 123 15.99 1.63 -8.17
CA TYR A 123 17.36 1.27 -7.78
C TYR A 123 18.36 2.44 -7.86
N GLU A 124 18.26 3.31 -8.87
CA GLU A 124 19.09 4.54 -8.97
C GLU A 124 18.83 5.54 -7.83
N THR A 125 17.75 5.36 -7.06
CA THR A 125 17.39 6.19 -5.89
C THR A 125 17.39 5.43 -4.56
N GLU A 126 18.01 4.23 -4.51
CA GLU A 126 18.12 3.36 -3.33
C GLU A 126 16.77 2.95 -2.69
N GLY A 127 15.71 2.92 -3.50
CA GLY A 127 14.35 2.54 -3.07
C GLY A 127 14.08 1.03 -3.08
N VAL A 128 13.11 0.61 -2.26
CA VAL A 128 12.59 -0.78 -2.21
C VAL A 128 11.21 -0.93 -2.88
N GLY A 129 10.53 0.19 -3.15
CA GLY A 129 9.23 0.27 -3.81
C GLY A 129 9.14 1.54 -4.67
N LEU A 130 8.28 1.51 -5.67
CA LEU A 130 7.93 2.67 -6.48
C LEU A 130 6.54 2.52 -7.14
N ALA A 131 5.64 3.46 -6.87
CA ALA A 131 4.35 3.62 -7.53
C ALA A 131 4.45 4.55 -8.75
N ALA A 132 3.74 4.25 -9.83
CA ALA A 132 3.75 5.05 -11.07
C ALA A 132 3.42 6.56 -10.88
N PRO A 133 2.57 6.97 -9.92
CA PRO A 133 2.29 8.40 -9.65
C PRO A 133 3.51 9.18 -9.15
N GLN A 134 4.46 8.50 -8.47
CA GLN A 134 5.74 9.08 -8.06
C GLN A 134 6.69 9.36 -9.23
N VAL A 135 6.40 8.87 -10.44
CA VAL A 135 7.12 9.22 -11.69
C VAL A 135 6.27 10.04 -12.66
N GLY A 136 5.17 10.64 -12.18
CA GLY A 136 4.26 11.46 -12.98
C GLY A 136 3.25 10.69 -13.83
N VAL A 137 3.18 9.36 -13.66
CA VAL A 137 2.39 8.46 -14.50
C VAL A 137 1.16 8.00 -13.71
N ASN A 138 0.06 8.76 -13.79
CA ASN A 138 -1.16 8.54 -12.99
C ASN A 138 -1.99 7.32 -13.44
N TYR A 139 -1.45 6.13 -13.19
CA TYR A 139 -2.06 4.82 -13.46
C TYR A 139 -1.85 3.88 -12.26
N ARG A 140 -2.76 2.90 -12.08
CA ARG A 140 -2.72 1.94 -10.95
C ARG A 140 -1.66 0.85 -11.16
N MET A 141 -0.39 1.22 -11.06
CA MET A 141 0.75 0.33 -11.22
C MET A 141 1.85 0.65 -10.22
N MET A 142 2.44 -0.40 -9.65
CA MET A 142 3.55 -0.31 -8.70
C MET A 142 4.57 -1.42 -8.95
N VAL A 143 5.82 -1.14 -8.63
CA VAL A 143 6.92 -2.12 -8.61
C VAL A 143 7.56 -2.14 -7.23
N TYR A 144 8.12 -3.27 -6.81
CA TYR A 144 8.95 -3.34 -5.60
C TYR A 144 9.95 -4.49 -5.66
N ASN A 145 11.00 -4.39 -4.85
CA ASN A 145 11.96 -5.44 -4.53
C ASN A 145 12.40 -5.25 -3.07
N GLU A 146 12.13 -6.25 -2.23
CA GLU A 146 12.36 -6.20 -0.78
C GLU A 146 13.85 -6.09 -0.40
N ALA A 147 14.77 -6.37 -1.32
CA ALA A 147 16.20 -6.21 -1.14
C ALA A 147 16.77 -4.86 -1.60
N GLY A 148 16.03 -4.06 -2.36
CA GLY A 148 16.47 -2.75 -2.88
C GLY A 148 17.67 -2.80 -3.85
N GLU A 149 18.10 -3.99 -4.30
CA GLU A 149 19.31 -4.19 -5.11
C GLU A 149 19.02 -5.07 -6.34
N PRO A 150 19.46 -4.69 -7.56
CA PRO A 150 19.29 -5.51 -8.76
C PRO A 150 19.90 -6.91 -8.61
N GLY A 151 19.15 -7.95 -9.02
CA GLY A 151 19.61 -9.35 -8.94
C GLY A 151 19.64 -9.95 -7.53
N ARG A 152 19.15 -9.22 -6.51
CA ARG A 152 18.88 -9.73 -5.16
C ARG A 152 17.39 -9.54 -4.85
N GLY A 153 16.89 -10.25 -3.84
CA GLY A 153 15.47 -10.24 -3.51
C GLY A 153 14.59 -10.71 -4.66
N LYS A 154 13.40 -10.12 -4.82
CA LYS A 154 12.44 -10.49 -5.86
C LYS A 154 11.78 -9.25 -6.46
N GLU A 155 12.00 -9.02 -7.76
CA GLU A 155 11.26 -8.04 -8.53
C GLU A 155 9.77 -8.46 -8.66
N VAL A 156 8.88 -7.60 -8.16
CA VAL A 156 7.43 -7.75 -8.28
C VAL A 156 6.82 -6.55 -8.98
N VAL A 157 5.97 -6.81 -9.98
CA VAL A 157 5.14 -5.79 -10.64
C VAL A 157 3.67 -6.11 -10.36
N LEU A 158 2.93 -5.16 -9.79
CA LEU A 158 1.50 -5.26 -9.57
C LEU A 158 0.76 -4.21 -10.40
N VAL A 159 -0.11 -4.68 -11.28
CA VAL A 159 -1.01 -3.85 -12.11
C VAL A 159 -2.43 -3.97 -11.56
N ASN A 160 -3.14 -2.86 -11.45
CA ASN A 160 -4.47 -2.75 -10.85
C ASN A 160 -4.61 -3.46 -9.48
N PRO A 161 -3.67 -3.32 -8.53
CA PRO A 161 -3.79 -3.96 -7.22
C PRO A 161 -5.03 -3.47 -6.46
N LYS A 162 -5.62 -4.38 -5.68
CA LYS A 162 -6.73 -4.14 -4.74
C LYS A 162 -6.48 -4.93 -3.46
N ILE A 163 -6.58 -4.28 -2.29
CA ILE A 163 -6.51 -4.97 -1.00
C ILE A 163 -7.88 -5.59 -0.72
N VAL A 164 -7.91 -6.91 -0.49
CA VAL A 164 -9.15 -7.64 -0.13
C VAL A 164 -9.26 -7.95 1.36
N LYS A 165 -8.16 -7.84 2.11
CA LYS A 165 -8.15 -8.02 3.56
C LYS A 165 -6.91 -7.41 4.21
N PHE A 166 -7.08 -6.79 5.38
CA PHE A 166 -6.00 -6.39 6.29
C PHE A 166 -5.94 -7.33 7.51
N SER A 167 -4.78 -7.42 8.17
CA SER A 167 -4.65 -8.01 9.50
C SER A 167 -5.33 -7.16 10.58
N LYS A 168 -5.70 -7.79 11.70
CA LYS A 168 -6.15 -7.06 12.90
C LYS A 168 -4.97 -6.48 13.70
N THR A 169 -3.85 -7.18 13.70
CA THR A 169 -2.59 -6.70 14.27
C THR A 169 -2.02 -5.61 13.38
N LYS A 170 -1.47 -4.56 14.01
CA LYS A 170 -0.67 -3.52 13.38
C LYS A 170 0.73 -3.47 14.00
N ASP A 171 1.66 -2.85 13.29
CA ASP A 171 2.98 -2.45 13.79
C ASP A 171 3.24 -0.97 13.50
N LEU A 172 4.03 -0.34 14.38
CA LEU A 172 4.60 0.99 14.18
C LEU A 172 6.01 0.80 13.58
N PHE A 173 6.33 1.56 12.53
CA PHE A 173 7.62 1.46 11.85
C PHE A 173 8.01 2.79 11.21
N GLU A 174 9.30 3.14 11.28
CA GLU A 174 9.88 4.33 10.64
C GLU A 174 9.84 4.17 9.10
N GLU A 175 8.94 4.91 8.46
CA GLU A 175 8.81 4.99 7.01
C GLU A 175 9.53 6.22 6.46
N GLY A 176 10.08 6.10 5.25
CA GLY A 176 10.52 7.22 4.41
C GLY A 176 10.01 7.00 2.99
N CYS A 177 10.03 8.05 2.16
CA CYS A 177 9.46 8.03 0.81
C CYS A 177 10.37 8.77 -0.18
N LEU A 178 10.51 8.24 -1.41
CA LEU A 178 11.32 8.86 -2.46
C LEU A 178 10.81 10.26 -2.85
N SER A 179 9.49 10.49 -2.76
CA SER A 179 8.85 11.79 -2.97
C SER A 179 9.04 12.78 -1.81
N PHE A 180 9.60 12.35 -0.66
CA PHE A 180 9.85 13.19 0.53
C PHE A 180 11.31 13.07 0.98
N PRO A 181 12.28 13.63 0.22
CA PRO A 181 13.70 13.34 0.41
C PRO A 181 14.20 13.68 1.82
N LYS A 182 14.73 12.68 2.52
CA LYS A 182 15.28 12.74 3.88
C LYS A 182 14.26 12.92 5.02
N ILE A 183 12.95 12.86 4.74
CA ILE A 183 11.92 12.82 5.79
C ILE A 183 11.66 11.35 6.15
N TYR A 184 11.78 11.04 7.44
CA TYR A 184 11.52 9.72 8.02
C TYR A 184 10.67 9.88 9.28
N ALA A 185 9.67 9.02 9.47
CA ALA A 185 8.74 9.12 10.60
C ALA A 185 7.99 7.81 10.86
N ASP A 186 7.59 7.58 12.10
CA ASP A 186 6.84 6.39 12.53
C ASP A 186 5.40 6.38 11.99
N VAL A 187 5.04 5.31 11.28
CA VAL A 187 3.70 5.10 10.69
C VAL A 187 3.13 3.73 11.08
N GLU A 188 1.89 3.73 11.57
CA GLU A 188 1.20 2.52 12.05
C GLU A 188 0.37 1.84 10.95
N ARG A 189 0.73 0.62 10.55
CA ARG A 189 0.02 -0.15 9.51
C ARG A 189 -0.29 -1.58 9.93
N PRO A 190 -1.31 -2.22 9.35
CA PRO A 190 -1.53 -3.67 9.45
C PRO A 190 -0.28 -4.48 9.08
N THR A 191 0.08 -5.44 9.93
CA THR A 191 1.27 -6.32 9.78
C THR A 191 1.21 -7.26 8.56
N SER A 192 0.02 -7.50 8.00
CA SER A 192 -0.17 -8.31 6.80
C SER A 192 -1.43 -7.96 6.02
N VAL A 193 -1.41 -8.22 4.72
CA VAL A 193 -2.51 -7.94 3.78
C VAL A 193 -2.73 -9.09 2.80
N GLN A 194 -3.96 -9.25 2.33
CA GLN A 194 -4.31 -10.08 1.19
C GLN A 194 -4.66 -9.19 0.01
N VAL A 195 -4.06 -9.46 -1.14
CA VAL A 195 -4.06 -8.60 -2.32
C VAL A 195 -4.52 -9.39 -3.54
N GLU A 196 -5.34 -8.76 -4.37
CA GLU A 196 -5.61 -9.19 -5.75
C GLU A 196 -4.96 -8.21 -6.71
N ALA A 197 -4.31 -8.71 -7.76
CA ALA A 197 -3.60 -7.89 -8.75
C ALA A 197 -3.55 -8.60 -10.11
N GLN A 198 -3.14 -7.87 -11.14
CA GLN A 198 -2.77 -8.40 -12.45
C GLN A 198 -1.25 -8.31 -12.64
N ASN A 199 -0.69 -9.26 -13.40
CA ASN A 199 0.68 -9.15 -13.87
C ASN A 199 0.76 -8.37 -15.20
N LEU A 200 1.96 -8.18 -15.73
CA LEU A 200 2.22 -7.52 -17.02
C LEU A 200 1.49 -8.14 -18.24
N ARG A 201 0.91 -9.34 -18.11
CA ARG A 201 0.11 -10.02 -19.15
C ARG A 201 -1.39 -10.06 -18.84
N GLY A 202 -1.86 -9.18 -17.95
CA GLY A 202 -3.27 -9.05 -17.56
C GLY A 202 -3.82 -10.20 -16.71
N LYS A 203 -3.03 -11.23 -16.40
CA LYS A 203 -3.49 -12.39 -15.63
C LYS A 203 -3.75 -11.98 -14.18
N LYS A 204 -5.02 -11.99 -13.77
CA LYS A 204 -5.47 -11.79 -12.39
C LYS A 204 -4.89 -12.91 -11.49
N PHE A 205 -4.36 -12.55 -10.32
CA PHE A 205 -3.84 -13.46 -9.30
C PHE A 205 -4.09 -12.90 -7.88
N LYS A 206 -3.88 -13.73 -6.85
CA LYS A 206 -3.97 -13.33 -5.44
C LYS A 206 -2.66 -13.65 -4.71
N MET A 207 -2.31 -12.85 -3.72
CA MET A 207 -1.19 -13.13 -2.81
C MET A 207 -1.52 -12.68 -1.38
N THR A 208 -0.83 -13.25 -0.40
CA THR A 208 -0.76 -12.72 0.98
C THR A 208 0.64 -12.19 1.19
N LEU A 209 0.74 -11.00 1.78
CA LEU A 209 1.98 -10.33 2.14
C LEU A 209 2.00 -10.16 3.66
N ASP A 210 3.18 -10.29 4.28
CA ASP A 210 3.38 -9.97 5.69
C ASP A 210 4.71 -9.22 5.92
N GLY A 211 4.88 -8.67 7.12
CA GLY A 211 6.09 -7.98 7.55
C GLY A 211 6.49 -6.83 6.62
N PHE A 212 7.75 -6.82 6.19
CA PHE A 212 8.30 -5.74 5.37
C PHE A 212 7.72 -5.72 3.94
N GLU A 213 7.43 -6.87 3.31
CA GLU A 213 6.79 -6.90 1.98
C GLU A 213 5.37 -6.31 2.05
N ALA A 214 4.62 -6.59 3.13
CA ALA A 214 3.34 -5.93 3.40
C ALA A 214 3.47 -4.43 3.72
N ARG A 215 4.54 -4.01 4.40
CA ARG A 215 4.78 -2.60 4.73
C ARG A 215 5.06 -1.79 3.46
N VAL A 216 6.01 -2.22 2.64
CA VAL A 216 6.32 -1.59 1.33
C VAL A 216 5.09 -1.58 0.44
N PHE A 217 4.40 -2.72 0.32
CA PHE A 217 3.19 -2.78 -0.51
C PHE A 217 2.11 -1.78 -0.07
N GLN A 218 1.86 -1.61 1.24
CA GLN A 218 0.85 -0.66 1.71
C GLN A 218 1.26 0.81 1.51
N HIS A 219 2.57 1.12 1.50
CA HIS A 219 3.08 2.45 1.18
C HIS A 219 2.85 2.79 -0.31
N GLU A 220 3.24 1.89 -1.22
CA GLU A 220 3.04 2.10 -2.65
C GLU A 220 1.56 2.03 -3.05
N TYR A 221 0.75 1.21 -2.37
CA TYR A 221 -0.69 1.13 -2.59
C TYR A 221 -1.40 2.45 -2.23
N ASP A 222 -0.99 3.11 -1.14
CA ASP A 222 -1.51 4.42 -0.76
C ASP A 222 -1.26 5.46 -1.87
N HIS A 223 -0.07 5.46 -2.48
CA HIS A 223 0.22 6.34 -3.62
C HIS A 223 -0.71 6.11 -4.82
N LEU A 224 -1.23 4.89 -5.03
CA LEU A 224 -2.22 4.60 -6.07
C LEU A 224 -3.63 5.13 -5.73
N ASP A 225 -3.91 5.37 -4.45
CA ASP A 225 -5.16 5.96 -3.94
C ASP A 225 -5.00 7.47 -3.63
N GLY A 226 -3.89 8.12 -4.02
CA GLY A 226 -3.62 9.54 -3.77
C GLY A 226 -3.25 9.87 -2.32
N VAL A 227 -3.04 8.85 -1.49
CA VAL A 227 -2.68 8.93 -0.08
C VAL A 227 -1.16 8.92 0.06
N LEU A 228 -0.64 9.72 0.97
CA LEU A 228 0.78 9.91 1.24
C LEU A 228 1.07 9.49 2.68
N PHE A 229 2.30 9.02 2.96
CA PHE A 229 2.62 8.46 4.27
C PHE A 229 2.42 9.44 5.45
N HIS A 230 2.44 10.75 5.20
CA HIS A 230 2.14 11.78 6.22
C HIS A 230 0.66 11.89 6.57
N ASP A 231 -0.27 11.47 5.69
CA ASP A 231 -1.70 11.34 6.03
C ASP A 231 -1.96 10.15 7.00
N ARG A 232 -0.95 9.28 7.19
CA ARG A 232 -0.99 8.10 8.08
C ARG A 232 -0.29 8.34 9.42
N MET A 233 0.33 9.50 9.62
CA MET A 233 0.99 9.89 10.88
C MET A 233 -0.03 10.32 11.94
N THR A 234 0.36 10.29 13.22
CA THR A 234 -0.40 10.97 14.29
C THR A 234 -0.09 12.48 14.27
N ASP A 235 -0.94 13.30 14.88
CA ASP A 235 -0.72 14.76 14.97
C ASP A 235 0.64 15.13 15.60
N GLU A 236 1.12 14.33 16.57
CA GLU A 236 2.42 14.48 17.23
C GLU A 236 3.58 14.16 16.28
N VAL A 237 3.49 13.06 15.52
CA VAL A 237 4.52 12.67 14.55
C VAL A 237 4.53 13.61 13.33
N LEU A 238 3.35 13.98 12.82
CA LEU A 238 3.23 14.97 11.75
C LEU A 238 3.75 16.35 12.18
N GLY A 239 3.54 16.72 13.44
CA GLY A 239 4.07 17.94 14.04
C GLY A 239 5.60 17.96 14.13
N SER A 240 6.26 16.80 14.27
CA SER A 240 7.72 16.73 14.40
C SER A 240 8.47 16.87 13.07
N VAL A 241 7.83 16.54 11.94
CA VAL A 241 8.39 16.68 10.57
C VAL A 241 7.82 17.87 9.78
N ARG A 242 7.06 18.74 10.43
CA ARG A 242 6.29 19.79 9.74
C ARG A 242 7.19 20.82 9.05
N GLY A 243 8.31 21.19 9.65
CA GLY A 243 9.24 22.16 9.06
C GLY A 243 9.87 21.65 7.76
N GLU A 244 10.14 20.35 7.68
CA GLU A 244 10.64 19.69 6.48
C GLU A 244 9.56 19.58 5.40
N LEU A 245 8.30 19.33 5.77
CA LEU A 245 7.17 19.35 4.84
C LEU A 245 6.90 20.75 4.26
N ASP A 246 6.89 21.78 5.11
CA ASP A 246 6.72 23.17 4.69
C ASP A 246 7.89 23.60 3.78
N ALA A 247 9.13 23.18 4.09
CA ALA A 247 10.30 23.43 3.23
C ALA A 247 10.22 22.74 1.85
N LEU A 248 9.56 21.58 1.73
CA LEU A 248 9.26 20.96 0.42
C LEU A 248 8.19 21.75 -0.36
N ILE A 249 7.17 22.28 0.33
CA ILE A 249 6.14 23.13 -0.28
C ILE A 249 6.74 24.42 -0.82
N ASP A 250 7.66 25.06 -0.08
CA ASP A 250 8.35 26.30 -0.48
C ASP A 250 9.40 26.07 -1.57
N ALA A 251 10.09 24.92 -1.58
CA ALA A 251 11.06 24.56 -2.60
C ALA A 251 10.43 24.09 -3.94
N HIS A 252 9.11 23.92 -3.99
CA HIS A 252 8.39 23.51 -5.20
C HIS A 252 8.33 24.64 -6.24
N PRO A 253 8.58 24.37 -7.54
CA PRO A 253 8.64 25.40 -8.57
C PRO A 253 7.39 26.29 -8.64
N ALA A 254 7.61 27.61 -8.70
CA ALA A 254 6.53 28.58 -8.78
C ALA A 254 5.82 28.49 -10.14
N GLY A 255 4.54 28.11 -10.14
CA GLY A 255 3.73 27.92 -11.34
C GLY A 255 3.52 26.45 -11.73
N GLU A 256 4.23 25.51 -11.11
CA GLU A 256 3.84 24.09 -11.18
C GLU A 256 2.60 23.84 -10.30
N PRO A 257 1.66 22.98 -10.75
CA PRO A 257 0.45 22.68 -10.01
C PRO A 257 0.77 21.84 -8.76
N LYS A 258 0.32 22.31 -7.59
CA LYS A 258 0.48 21.64 -6.30
C LYS A 258 -0.74 20.76 -5.95
N GLY A 259 -0.48 19.51 -5.59
CA GLY A 259 -1.41 18.63 -4.88
C GLY A 259 -1.00 18.54 -3.42
N VAL A 260 -1.72 19.27 -2.57
CA VAL A 260 -1.56 19.28 -1.10
C VAL A 260 -2.68 18.45 -0.49
#